data_AF-A0A2P8VJK7-F1
#
_entry.id   AF-A0A2P8VJK7-F1
#
_cell.length_a   1.000
_cell.length_b   1.000
_cell.length_c   1.000
_cell.angle_alpha   90.00
_cell.angle_beta   90.00
_cell.angle_gamma   90.00
#
_symmetry.space_group_name_H-M   'P 1'
#
loop_
_entity.id
_entity.type
_entity.pdbx_description
1 polymer ?
#
loop_
_entity_poly.entity_id
_entity_poly.type
_entity_poly.pdbx_seq_one_letter_code
_entity_poly.pdbx_strand_id
1 'polypeptide(L)' 'MKTIKTFVAALVLTSSFGAFASQTITASGATLDATEAKIAAQAQEMGASYKITSAFNRNQVHMTAELTK' A
#
# COMPACT_ATOMS: atom_id res chain seq x y z
N MET A 1 -10.57 48.48 20.85
CA MET A 1 -11.03 47.33 20.05
C MET A 1 -9.84 46.50 19.58
N LYS A 2 -9.14 45.91 20.53
CA LYS A 2 -8.03 44.97 20.34
C LYS A 2 -8.49 43.68 21.04
N THR A 3 -7.98 42.50 20.67
CA THR A 3 -8.10 41.23 21.45
C THR A 3 -9.33 40.28 21.28
N ILE A 4 -10.00 40.17 20.11
CA ILE A 4 -11.03 39.09 19.93
C ILE A 4 -10.85 38.29 18.62
N LYS A 5 -10.15 37.16 18.76
CA LYS A 5 -10.55 35.82 18.30
C LYS A 5 -10.94 35.61 16.82
N THR A 6 -10.00 35.59 15.88
CA THR A 6 -10.26 34.91 14.59
C THR A 6 -9.05 34.23 13.97
N PHE A 7 -8.07 33.83 14.78
CA PHE A 7 -6.95 32.98 14.39
C PHE A 7 -7.24 31.47 14.60
N VAL A 8 -8.50 31.05 14.42
CA VAL A 8 -8.96 29.68 14.75
C VAL A 8 -9.50 28.90 13.54
N ALA A 9 -9.62 29.48 12.35
CA ALA A 9 -10.33 28.81 11.25
C ALA A 9 -9.51 28.70 9.95
N ALA A 10 -8.33 28.09 10.02
CA ALA A 10 -7.72 27.43 8.87
C ALA A 10 -7.03 26.12 9.30
N LEU A 11 -7.69 25.39 10.21
CA LEU A 11 -7.56 23.94 10.29
C LEU A 11 -8.23 23.36 9.04
N VAL A 12 -7.51 23.29 7.92
CA VAL A 12 -7.49 22.18 6.95
C VAL A 12 -6.33 22.54 6.00
N LEU A 13 -5.10 22.51 6.50
CA LEU A 13 -3.98 22.31 5.59
C LEU A 13 -4.05 20.83 5.19
N THR A 14 -4.49 20.64 3.96
CA THR A 14 -4.51 19.39 3.20
C THR A 14 -3.19 18.65 3.36
N SER A 15 -3.12 17.76 4.34
CA SER A 15 -2.14 16.68 4.38
C SER A 15 -2.89 15.36 4.42
N SER A 16 -3.70 15.13 3.39
CA SER A 16 -3.98 13.79 2.88
C SER A 16 -2.68 13.21 2.29
N PHE A 17 -1.62 13.14 3.09
CA PHE A 17 -0.43 12.37 2.79
C PHE A 17 -0.69 10.94 3.27
N GLY A 18 -1.02 10.07 2.32
CA GLY A 18 -0.51 8.70 2.37
C GLY A 18 -1.36 7.65 3.07
N ALA A 19 -2.65 7.88 3.30
CA ALA A 19 -3.59 6.77 3.51
C ALA A 19 -4.18 6.34 2.16
N PHE A 20 -3.34 6.13 1.15
CA PHE A 20 -3.70 5.15 0.14
C PHE A 20 -3.73 3.83 0.89
N ALA A 21 -4.94 3.34 1.18
CA ALA A 21 -5.15 2.02 1.75
C ALA A 21 -4.72 1.01 0.68
N SER A 22 -3.42 0.88 0.49
CA SER A 22 -2.89 -0.07 -0.43
C SER A 22 -3.06 -1.45 0.19
N GLN A 23 -3.78 -2.30 -0.50
CA GLN A 23 -4.11 -3.60 0.03
C GLN A 23 -2.86 -4.48 -0.09
N THR A 24 -2.14 -4.66 1.00
CA THR A 24 -0.95 -5.52 0.99
C THR A 24 -1.38 -6.97 0.89
N ILE A 25 -1.01 -7.65 -0.18
CA ILE A 25 -1.11 -9.09 -0.30
C ILE A 25 0.24 -9.72 -0.03
N THR A 26 0.23 -10.81 0.73
CA THR A 26 1.41 -11.64 0.93
C THR A 26 1.18 -12.96 0.24
N ALA A 27 2.01 -13.28 -0.74
CA ALA A 27 2.05 -14.58 -1.36
C ALA A 27 3.27 -15.36 -0.86
N SER A 28 3.07 -16.65 -0.68
CA SER A 28 4.15 -17.58 -0.34
C SER A 28 4.23 -18.69 -1.37
N GLY A 29 5.44 -19.07 -1.75
CA GLY A 29 5.69 -20.06 -2.79
C GLY A 29 7.06 -20.72 -2.71
N ALA A 30 7.22 -21.80 -3.47
CA ALA A 30 8.49 -22.51 -3.56
C ALA A 30 9.52 -21.79 -4.45
N THR A 31 9.06 -20.96 -5.39
CA THR A 31 9.91 -20.20 -6.33
C THR A 31 9.45 -18.74 -6.42
N LEU A 32 10.36 -17.85 -6.80
CA LEU A 32 10.06 -16.42 -6.97
C LEU A 32 9.00 -16.21 -8.06
N ASP A 33 9.17 -16.84 -9.22
CA ASP A 33 8.23 -16.77 -10.34
C ASP A 33 6.81 -17.21 -9.95
N ALA A 34 6.68 -18.34 -9.25
CA ALA A 34 5.35 -18.83 -8.84
C ALA A 34 4.71 -17.90 -7.80
N THR A 35 5.51 -17.20 -7.00
CA THR A 35 5.02 -16.26 -6.00
C THR A 35 4.61 -14.94 -6.64
N GLU A 36 5.40 -14.45 -7.59
CA GLU A 36 5.10 -13.25 -8.37
C GLU A 36 3.86 -13.45 -9.25
N ALA A 37 3.75 -14.59 -9.93
CA ALA A 37 2.58 -14.93 -10.72
C ALA A 37 1.29 -14.93 -9.89
N LYS A 38 1.34 -15.41 -8.63
CA LYS A 38 0.20 -15.34 -7.70
C LYS A 38 -0.15 -13.90 -7.33
N ILE A 39 0.85 -13.08 -7.03
CA ILE A 39 0.64 -11.66 -6.71
C ILE A 39 0.03 -10.92 -7.90
N ALA A 40 0.58 -11.13 -9.10
CA ALA A 40 0.11 -10.52 -10.33
C ALA A 40 -1.33 -10.97 -10.65
N ALA A 41 -1.64 -12.26 -10.51
CA ALA A 41 -2.99 -12.78 -10.70
C ALA A 41 -3.98 -12.17 -9.69
N GLN A 42 -3.63 -12.14 -8.40
CA GLN A 42 -4.47 -11.54 -7.37
C GLN A 42 -4.67 -10.03 -7.58
N ALA A 43 -3.64 -9.31 -8.02
CA ALA A 43 -3.73 -7.90 -8.34
C ALA A 43 -4.62 -7.64 -9.57
N GLN A 44 -4.48 -8.45 -10.60
CA GLN A 44 -5.31 -8.39 -11.80
C GLN A 44 -6.77 -8.75 -11.51
N GLU A 45 -7.03 -9.76 -10.68
CA GLU A 45 -8.38 -10.11 -10.19
C GLU A 45 -9.03 -8.96 -9.41
N MET A 46 -8.23 -8.24 -8.61
CA MET A 46 -8.69 -7.05 -7.89
C MET A 46 -8.75 -5.78 -8.75
N GLY A 47 -8.29 -5.84 -10.01
CA GLY A 47 -8.21 -4.70 -10.91
C GLY A 47 -7.32 -3.58 -10.36
N ALA A 48 -6.25 -3.94 -9.65
CA ALA A 48 -5.31 -3.04 -9.02
C ALA A 48 -3.90 -3.26 -9.59
N SER A 49 -3.10 -2.20 -9.61
CA SER A 49 -1.66 -2.31 -9.86
C SER A 49 -0.97 -2.87 -8.61
N TYR A 50 0.03 -3.72 -8.78
CA TYR A 50 0.81 -4.22 -7.65
C TYR A 50 2.22 -3.67 -7.67
N LYS A 51 2.77 -3.46 -6.48
CA LYS A 51 4.17 -3.12 -6.28
C LYS A 51 4.76 -4.03 -5.22
N ILE A 52 5.78 -4.81 -5.58
CA ILE A 52 6.49 -5.63 -4.61
C ILE A 52 7.26 -4.70 -3.67
N THR A 53 6.95 -4.75 -2.38
CA THR A 53 7.60 -3.93 -1.34
C THR A 53 8.61 -4.72 -0.54
N SER A 54 8.43 -6.03 -0.44
CA SER A 54 9.40 -6.92 0.19
C SER A 54 9.37 -8.31 -0.43
N ALA A 55 10.55 -8.91 -0.56
CA ALA A 55 10.71 -10.30 -0.93
C ALA A 55 11.71 -10.94 0.05
N PHE A 56 11.24 -11.92 0.80
CA PHE A 56 12.02 -12.69 1.75
C PHE A 56 12.12 -14.14 1.28
N ASN A 57 13.34 -14.66 1.21
CA ASN A 57 13.58 -16.07 0.94
C ASN A 57 14.31 -16.68 2.14
N ARG A 58 13.56 -17.38 2.99
CA ARG A 58 14.08 -18.16 4.12
C ARG A 58 13.39 -19.52 4.07
N ASN A 59 13.97 -20.44 3.30
CA ASN A 59 13.44 -21.79 3.04
C ASN A 59 12.20 -21.85 2.12
N GLN A 60 11.35 -20.82 2.16
CA GLN A 60 10.28 -20.56 1.20
C GLN A 60 10.32 -19.08 0.79
N VAL A 61 9.82 -18.78 -0.42
CA VAL A 61 9.67 -17.41 -0.90
C VAL A 61 8.41 -16.83 -0.26
N HIS A 62 8.58 -15.80 0.53
CA HIS A 62 7.52 -14.94 1.02
C HIS A 62 7.67 -13.58 0.33
N MET A 63 6.71 -13.21 -0.49
CA MET A 63 6.71 -11.93 -1.18
C MET A 63 5.49 -11.13 -0.73
N THR A 64 5.73 -9.87 -0.37
CA THR A 64 4.66 -8.93 -0.05
C THR A 64 4.60 -7.92 -1.17
N ALA A 65 3.42 -7.79 -1.75
CA ALA A 65 3.12 -6.74 -2.70
C ALA A 65 2.00 -5.87 -2.16
N GLU A 66 2.17 -4.60 -2.41
CA GLU A 66 1.23 -3.56 -2.10
C GLU A 66 0.36 -3.33 -3.33
N LEU A 67 -0.96 -3.50 -3.20
CA LEU A 67 -1.89 -3.24 -4.31
C LEU A 67 -2.41 -1.82 -4.22
N THR A 68 -2.24 -1.09 -5.30
CA THR A 68 -2.71 0.27 -5.48
C THR A 68 -3.77 0.27 -6.59
N LYS A 69 -4.95 0.79 -6.29
CA LYS A 69 -6.03 0.95 -7.25
C LYS A 69 -5.98 2.32 -7.91
#